data_AF-R7Z959-F1
#
_entry.id   AF-R7Z959-F1
#
_cell.length_a   1.000
_cell.length_b   1.000
_cell.length_c   1.000
_cell.angle_alpha   90.00
_cell.angle_beta   90.00
_cell.angle_gamma   90.00
#
_symmetry.space_group_name_H-M   'P 1'
#
loop_
_entity.id
_entity.type
_entity.pdbx_description
1 polymer ?
#
loop_
_entity_poly.entity_id
_entity_poly.type
_entity_poly.pdbx_seq_one_letter_code
_entity_poly.pdbx_strand_id
1 'polypeptide(L)'
;MKKVLEIFFDEQFIFPYMHLEDVREQHSQYGNSNIYMVMLAKKYQILDAQCINQQLIVNYKCLELNQSFRISNIILLPFNIPEDSIDINISDYGTTIEIGITNYGIEFIKKNHVDFFNSSNLSQKKKISIYDLINISNQNEETSEEYEILYIGQSLETGGGRNIFDRLNSHEKILKIYIEIII
;
A
#
# COMPACT_ATOMS: atom_id res chain seq x y z
N MET A 1 -6.57 -16.98 -10.79
CA MET A 1 -7.12 -16.65 -9.45
C MET A 1 -7.71 -15.26 -9.42
N LYS A 2 -8.89 -15.09 -8.82
CA LYS A 2 -9.66 -13.83 -8.77
C LYS A 2 -9.63 -13.11 -7.42
N LYS A 3 -9.10 -13.75 -6.37
CA LYS A 3 -8.91 -13.20 -5.02
C LYS A 3 -7.42 -13.22 -4.62
N VAL A 4 -7.04 -12.37 -3.66
CA VAL A 4 -5.69 -12.27 -3.06
C VAL A 4 -5.80 -12.28 -1.54
N LEU A 5 -4.78 -12.82 -0.87
CA LEU A 5 -4.67 -12.86 0.58
C LEU A 5 -3.97 -11.57 1.07
N GLU A 6 -4.71 -10.75 1.80
CA GLU A 6 -4.28 -9.45 2.31
C GLU A 6 -4.08 -9.51 3.83
N ILE A 7 -3.18 -8.68 4.35
CA ILE A 7 -2.95 -8.51 5.78
C ILE A 7 -3.37 -7.09 6.19
N PHE A 8 -4.27 -6.98 7.15
CA PHE A 8 -4.70 -5.72 7.77
C PHE A 8 -4.07 -5.56 9.15
N PHE A 9 -3.61 -4.35 9.48
CA PHE A 9 -3.07 -3.95 10.78
C PHE A 9 -4.02 -2.96 11.45
N ASP A 10 -4.02 -2.93 12.79
CA ASP A 10 -4.76 -1.96 13.63
C ASP A 10 -4.70 -0.50 13.08
N GLU A 11 -3.57 -0.10 12.49
CA GLU A 11 -3.36 1.24 11.90
C GLU A 11 -3.90 1.43 10.46
N GLN A 12 -4.90 0.63 10.03
CA GLN A 12 -5.59 0.76 8.72
C GLN A 12 -4.73 0.53 7.47
N PHE A 13 -3.57 -0.11 7.62
CA PHE A 13 -2.69 -0.45 6.51
C PHE A 13 -3.02 -1.85 5.95
N ILE A 14 -3.16 -1.98 4.63
CA ILE A 14 -3.54 -3.24 3.95
C ILE A 14 -2.52 -3.57 2.86
N PHE A 15 -1.92 -4.75 2.92
CA PHE A 15 -1.02 -5.19 1.85
C PHE A 15 -1.13 -6.68 1.49
N PRO A 16 -0.79 -7.04 0.24
CA PRO A 16 -0.81 -8.44 -0.18
C PRO A 16 0.28 -9.22 0.54
N TYR A 17 -0.06 -10.39 1.09
CA TYR A 17 0.88 -11.22 1.85
C TYR A 17 2.18 -11.55 1.09
N MET A 18 2.12 -11.60 -0.24
CA MET A 18 3.30 -11.81 -1.09
C MET A 18 4.37 -10.70 -1.00
N HIS A 19 4.05 -9.53 -0.45
CA HIS A 19 4.95 -8.37 -0.29
C HIS A 19 5.40 -8.15 1.17
N LEU A 20 5.31 -9.16 2.02
CA LEU A 20 5.63 -9.05 3.45
C LEU A 20 7.03 -8.51 3.72
N GLU A 21 8.04 -8.92 2.93
CA GLU A 21 9.42 -8.43 3.09
C GLU A 21 9.56 -6.95 2.68
N ASP A 22 8.93 -6.53 1.57
CA ASP A 22 8.94 -5.12 1.13
C ASP A 22 8.34 -4.20 2.20
N VAL A 23 7.25 -4.64 2.83
CA VAL A 23 6.58 -3.89 3.90
C VAL A 23 7.45 -3.81 5.15
N ARG A 24 8.12 -4.90 5.52
CA ARG A 24 9.03 -4.91 6.66
C ARG A 24 10.13 -3.86 6.52
N GLU A 25 10.66 -3.69 5.32
CA GLU A 25 11.71 -2.70 5.05
C GLU A 25 11.17 -1.26 5.08
N GLN A 26 9.99 -1.01 4.52
CA GLN A 26 9.43 0.35 4.38
C GLN A 26 8.68 0.83 5.62
N HIS A 27 8.14 -0.10 6.40
CA HIS A 27 7.28 0.19 7.53
C HIS A 27 7.70 -0.61 8.77
N SER A 28 9.00 -0.62 9.07
CA SER A 28 9.56 -1.33 10.22
C SER A 28 8.88 -0.97 11.56
N GLN A 29 8.35 0.26 11.67
CA GLN A 29 7.61 0.73 12.84
C GLN A 29 6.34 -0.07 13.14
N TYR A 30 5.75 -0.74 12.14
CA TYR A 30 4.60 -1.63 12.31
C TYR A 30 4.97 -3.02 12.84
N GLY A 31 6.26 -3.30 13.09
CA GLY A 31 6.71 -4.53 13.72
C GLY A 31 6.04 -4.81 15.07
N ASN A 32 5.60 -3.75 15.75
CA ASN A 32 5.02 -3.77 17.09
C ASN A 32 3.50 -3.83 17.09
N SER A 33 2.86 -3.82 15.91
CA SER A 33 1.41 -3.91 15.80
C SER A 33 0.92 -5.19 16.47
N ASN A 34 -0.05 -5.02 17.36
CA ASN A 34 -0.46 -6.10 18.25
C ASN A 34 -1.54 -6.98 17.65
N ILE A 35 -2.37 -6.50 16.72
CA ILE A 35 -3.44 -7.29 16.09
C ILE A 35 -3.31 -7.20 14.57
N TYR A 36 -3.48 -8.34 13.90
CA TYR A 36 -3.56 -8.41 12.45
C TYR A 36 -4.69 -9.31 11.98
N MET A 37 -5.23 -9.00 10.81
CA MET A 37 -6.23 -9.83 10.14
C MET A 37 -5.68 -10.32 8.81
N VAL A 38 -5.92 -11.59 8.51
CA VAL A 38 -5.69 -12.17 7.19
C VAL A 38 -7.03 -12.26 6.49
N MET A 39 -7.14 -11.64 5.33
CA MET A 39 -8.40 -11.47 4.62
C MET A 39 -8.28 -11.94 3.18
N LEU A 40 -9.37 -12.43 2.60
CA LEU A 40 -9.51 -12.52 1.15
C LEU A 40 -10.08 -11.21 0.62
N ALA A 41 -9.34 -10.60 -0.29
CA ALA A 41 -9.78 -9.44 -1.05
C ALA A 41 -9.93 -9.78 -2.53
N LYS A 42 -10.70 -8.96 -3.25
CA LYS A 42 -10.74 -9.00 -4.71
C LYS A 42 -9.35 -8.71 -5.27
N LYS A 43 -8.98 -9.41 -6.35
CA LYS A 43 -7.72 -9.12 -7.04
C LYS A 43 -7.86 -7.89 -7.93
N TYR A 44 -7.04 -6.87 -7.65
CA TYR A 44 -6.96 -5.66 -8.47
C TYR A 44 -5.68 -5.64 -9.32
N GLN A 45 -5.73 -4.93 -10.45
CA GLN A 45 -4.59 -4.68 -11.33
C GLN A 45 -4.61 -3.22 -11.77
N ILE A 46 -3.57 -2.47 -11.43
CA ILE A 46 -3.30 -1.13 -11.94
C ILE A 46 -2.96 -1.24 -13.42
N LEU A 47 -3.70 -0.48 -14.24
CA LEU A 47 -3.52 -0.41 -15.69
C LEU A 47 -2.68 0.80 -16.08
N ASP A 48 -2.89 1.92 -15.39
CA ASP A 48 -2.26 3.20 -15.65
C ASP A 48 -2.25 4.04 -14.37
N ALA A 49 -1.18 4.82 -14.17
CA ALA A 49 -1.04 5.72 -13.04
C ALA A 49 -0.21 6.94 -13.43
N GLN A 50 -0.73 8.14 -13.14
CA GLN A 50 -0.11 9.40 -13.52
C GLN A 50 -0.45 10.51 -12.52
N CYS A 51 0.38 11.55 -12.49
CA CYS A 51 0.10 12.76 -11.74
C CYS A 51 -0.33 13.86 -12.71
N ILE A 52 -1.55 14.38 -12.54
CA ILE A 52 -2.05 15.53 -13.30
C ILE A 52 -2.48 16.58 -12.30
N ASN A 53 -1.97 17.80 -12.41
CA ASN A 53 -2.32 18.92 -11.52
C ASN A 53 -2.23 18.56 -10.01
N GLN A 54 -1.13 17.91 -9.59
CA GLN A 54 -0.91 17.40 -8.21
C GLN A 54 -1.80 16.23 -7.76
N GLN A 55 -2.76 15.82 -8.59
CA GLN A 55 -3.64 14.70 -8.28
C GLN A 55 -3.07 13.42 -8.86
N LEU A 56 -2.98 12.40 -8.00
CA LEU A 56 -2.71 11.04 -8.44
C LEU A 56 -3.98 10.48 -9.07
N ILE A 57 -3.86 10.13 -10.35
CA ILE A 57 -4.90 9.45 -11.12
C ILE A 57 -4.45 8.02 -11.35
N VAL A 58 -5.24 7.06 -10.87
CA VAL A 58 -4.97 5.64 -11.01
C VAL A 58 -6.16 4.97 -11.67
N ASN A 59 -5.93 4.33 -12.82
CA ASN A 59 -6.91 3.49 -13.48
C ASN A 59 -6.56 2.03 -13.16
N TYR A 60 -7.52 1.28 -12.64
CA TYR A 60 -7.31 -0.11 -12.22
C TYR A 60 -8.49 -0.99 -12.59
N LYS A 61 -8.27 -2.30 -12.60
CA LYS A 61 -9.24 -3.32 -12.95
C LYS A 61 -9.45 -4.29 -11.80
N CYS A 62 -10.71 -4.53 -11.44
CA CYS A 62 -11.08 -5.68 -10.63
C CYS A 62 -11.14 -6.92 -11.52
N LEU A 63 -10.27 -7.89 -11.28
CA LEU A 63 -10.18 -9.10 -12.11
C LEU A 63 -11.35 -10.06 -11.89
N GLU A 64 -11.98 -10.02 -10.72
CA GLU A 64 -13.14 -10.84 -10.41
C GLU A 64 -14.38 -10.40 -11.21
N LEU A 65 -14.68 -9.10 -11.11
CA LEU A 65 -15.82 -8.44 -11.75
C LEU A 65 -15.56 -8.12 -13.23
N ASN A 66 -14.31 -8.16 -13.67
CA ASN A 66 -13.87 -7.72 -14.99
C ASN A 66 -14.28 -6.25 -15.30
N GLN A 67 -14.30 -5.41 -14.27
CA GLN A 67 -14.69 -4.00 -14.34
C GLN A 67 -13.49 -3.09 -14.07
N SER A 68 -13.47 -1.93 -14.72
CA SER A 68 -12.43 -0.92 -14.55
C SER A 68 -12.95 0.24 -13.71
N PHE A 69 -12.07 0.79 -12.88
CA PHE A 69 -12.34 1.82 -11.90
C PHE A 69 -11.24 2.89 -11.99
N ARG A 70 -11.52 4.07 -11.42
CA ARG A 70 -10.61 5.20 -11.42
C ARG A 70 -10.57 5.89 -10.06
N ILE A 71 -9.37 6.08 -9.53
CA ILE A 71 -9.08 6.95 -8.39
C ILE A 71 -8.56 8.28 -8.95
N SER A 72 -9.04 9.40 -8.41
CA SER A 72 -8.60 10.74 -8.86
C SER A 72 -8.71 11.83 -7.78
N ASN A 73 -8.90 11.45 -6.53
CA ASN A 73 -9.10 12.34 -5.39
C ASN A 73 -7.92 12.34 -4.41
N ILE A 74 -6.78 11.74 -4.76
CA ILE A 74 -5.59 11.68 -3.93
C ILE A 74 -4.63 12.82 -4.31
N ILE A 75 -4.33 13.68 -3.36
CA ILE A 75 -3.34 14.77 -3.51
C ILE A 75 -2.00 14.29 -2.95
N LEU A 76 -0.94 14.33 -3.76
CA LEU A 76 0.38 13.79 -3.37
C LEU A 76 1.19 14.74 -2.49
N LEU A 77 1.06 16.05 -2.72
CA LEU A 77 1.79 17.08 -2.00
C LEU A 77 0.86 18.21 -1.56
N PRO A 78 1.10 18.84 -0.40
CA PRO A 78 0.26 19.93 0.11
C PRO A 78 0.47 21.27 -0.61
N PHE A 79 1.27 21.31 -1.68
CA PHE A 79 1.60 22.49 -2.45
C PHE A 79 1.83 22.14 -3.92
N ASN A 80 1.84 23.16 -4.77
CA ASN A 80 2.08 22.99 -6.20
C ASN A 80 3.58 22.86 -6.49
N ILE A 81 3.94 21.86 -7.28
CA ILE A 81 5.25 21.67 -7.90
C ILE A 81 5.12 21.71 -9.43
N PRO A 82 6.23 21.99 -10.15
CA PRO A 82 6.24 21.97 -11.62
C PRO A 82 5.82 20.62 -12.20
N GLU A 83 5.41 20.62 -13.47
CA GLU A 83 5.27 19.38 -14.26
C GLU A 83 6.60 18.61 -14.28
N ASP A 84 6.53 17.29 -14.53
CA ASP A 84 7.69 16.38 -14.56
C ASP A 84 8.52 16.34 -13.26
N SER A 85 7.95 16.81 -12.15
CA SER A 85 8.59 16.76 -10.83
C SER A 85 8.29 15.49 -10.05
N ILE A 86 7.32 14.68 -10.51
CA ILE A 86 6.93 13.40 -9.89
C ILE A 86 7.11 12.29 -10.92
N ASP A 87 7.86 11.25 -10.54
CA ASP A 87 7.94 10.00 -11.27
C ASP A 87 6.98 8.98 -10.65
N ILE A 88 6.15 8.36 -11.48
CA ILE A 88 5.26 7.27 -11.07
C ILE A 88 5.55 6.05 -11.93
N ASN A 89 5.81 4.92 -11.29
CA ASN A 89 5.99 3.64 -11.95
C ASN A 89 5.04 2.60 -11.36
N ILE A 90 4.47 1.76 -12.20
CA ILE A 90 3.68 0.62 -11.76
C ILE A 90 4.65 -0.55 -11.53
N SER A 91 4.68 -1.12 -10.33
CA SER A 91 5.54 -2.21 -9.92
C SER A 91 4.74 -3.44 -9.52
N ASP A 92 5.44 -4.50 -9.09
CA ASP A 92 4.83 -5.64 -8.40
C ASP A 92 3.69 -6.30 -9.19
N TYR A 93 3.93 -6.53 -10.48
CA TYR A 93 2.95 -7.13 -11.40
C TYR A 93 1.62 -6.34 -11.50
N GLY A 94 1.66 -5.02 -11.26
CA GLY A 94 0.51 -4.15 -11.36
C GLY A 94 -0.30 -4.01 -10.08
N THR A 95 0.21 -4.40 -8.91
CA THR A 95 -0.51 -4.21 -7.64
C THR A 95 -0.03 -3.00 -6.84
N THR A 96 1.10 -2.41 -7.22
CA THR A 96 1.74 -1.32 -6.49
C THR A 96 2.12 -0.20 -7.43
N ILE A 97 2.08 1.04 -6.93
CA ILE A 97 2.76 2.17 -7.55
C ILE A 97 3.97 2.59 -6.72
N GLU A 98 5.06 2.88 -7.40
CA GLU A 98 6.25 3.56 -6.90
C GLU A 98 6.18 5.04 -7.25
N ILE A 99 6.12 5.90 -6.25
CA ILE A 99 6.09 7.37 -6.42
C ILE A 99 7.42 7.94 -5.94
N GLY A 100 8.11 8.68 -6.80
CA GLY A 100 9.33 9.42 -6.48
C GLY A 100 9.23 10.88 -6.88
N ILE A 101 10.09 11.71 -6.29
CA ILE A 101 10.28 13.10 -6.73
C ILE A 101 11.55 13.15 -7.58
N THR A 102 11.48 13.73 -8.77
CA THR A 102 12.64 13.86 -9.65
C THR A 102 13.67 14.81 -9.04
N ASN A 103 14.93 14.75 -9.48
CA ASN A 103 15.97 15.69 -9.02
C ASN A 103 15.56 17.16 -9.27
N TYR A 104 14.85 17.41 -10.37
CA TYR A 104 14.29 18.74 -10.67
C TYR A 104 13.25 19.16 -9.62
N GLY A 105 12.31 18.26 -9.29
CA GLY A 105 11.32 18.49 -8.23
C GLY A 105 11.95 18.70 -6.86
N ILE A 106 12.99 17.93 -6.51
CA ILE A 106 13.71 18.06 -5.23
C ILE A 106 14.35 19.44 -5.12
N GLU A 107 15.05 19.92 -6.14
CA GLU A 107 15.67 21.26 -6.13
C GLU A 107 14.63 22.37 -6.06
N PHE A 108 13.47 22.22 -6.71
CA PHE A 108 12.36 23.15 -6.58
C PHE A 108 11.84 23.23 -5.14
N ILE A 109 11.59 22.07 -4.52
CA ILE A 109 11.06 22.00 -3.14
C ILE A 109 12.09 22.56 -2.15
N LYS A 110 13.37 22.22 -2.31
CA LYS A 110 14.46 22.75 -1.48
C LYS A 110 14.55 24.27 -1.51
N LYS A 111 14.25 24.90 -2.65
CA LYS A 111 14.29 26.35 -2.81
C LYS A 111 13.04 27.06 -2.29
N ASN A 112 11.86 26.49 -2.49
CA ASN A 112 10.57 27.17 -2.27
C ASN A 112 9.80 26.69 -1.03
N HIS A 113 10.11 25.50 -0.52
CA HIS A 113 9.40 24.82 0.57
C HIS A 113 10.40 24.17 1.55
N VAL A 114 11.30 25.00 2.10
CA VAL A 114 12.44 24.57 2.94
C VAL A 114 12.01 23.72 4.13
N ASP A 115 10.92 24.08 4.81
CA ASP A 115 10.43 23.35 5.98
C ASP A 115 9.98 21.92 5.61
N PHE A 116 9.36 21.75 4.45
CA PHE A 116 8.97 20.43 3.94
C PHE A 116 10.20 19.61 3.54
N PHE A 117 11.18 20.24 2.88
CA PHE A 117 12.44 19.59 2.52
C PHE A 117 13.20 19.06 3.74
N ASN A 118 13.28 19.85 4.82
CA ASN A 118 14.02 19.47 6.02
C ASN A 118 13.34 18.36 6.85
N SER A 119 12.03 18.23 6.74
CA SER A 119 11.23 17.26 7.50
C SER A 119 10.95 15.95 6.74
N SER A 120 11.26 15.89 5.44
CA SER A 120 10.88 14.77 4.57
C SER A 120 12.07 14.16 3.85
N ASN A 121 12.12 12.82 3.78
CA ASN A 121 13.09 12.13 2.94
C ASN A 121 12.63 12.08 1.47
N LEU A 122 12.87 13.15 0.72
CA LEU A 122 12.42 13.26 -0.68
C LEU A 122 13.17 12.34 -1.66
N SER A 123 14.33 11.82 -1.25
CA SER A 123 15.14 10.92 -2.07
C SER A 123 14.59 9.48 -2.11
N GLN A 124 13.71 9.14 -1.17
CA GLN A 124 13.13 7.82 -1.07
C GLN A 124 11.84 7.74 -1.90
N LYS A 125 11.77 6.73 -2.78
CA LYS A 125 10.53 6.38 -3.45
C LYS A 125 9.57 5.73 -2.45
N LYS A 126 8.30 6.11 -2.50
CA LYS A 126 7.23 5.50 -1.71
C LYS A 126 6.55 4.42 -2.55
N LYS A 127 6.42 3.20 -2.03
CA LYS A 127 5.53 2.19 -2.61
C LYS A 127 4.17 2.28 -1.94
N ILE A 128 3.10 2.24 -2.72
CA ILE A 128 1.72 2.23 -2.23
C ILE A 128 0.94 1.17 -3.00
N SER A 129 0.28 0.26 -2.29
CA SER A 129 -0.53 -0.78 -2.92
C SER A 129 -1.85 -0.20 -3.46
N ILE A 130 -2.46 -0.87 -4.44
CA ILE A 130 -3.79 -0.50 -4.92
C ILE A 130 -4.86 -0.57 -3.82
N TYR A 131 -4.69 -1.45 -2.83
CA TYR A 131 -5.60 -1.60 -1.70
C TYR A 131 -5.52 -0.37 -0.79
N ASP A 132 -4.30 0.08 -0.45
CA ASP A 132 -4.11 1.31 0.30
C ASP A 132 -4.66 2.53 -0.46
N LEU A 133 -4.47 2.59 -1.78
CA LEU A 133 -5.01 3.68 -2.59
C LEU A 133 -6.54 3.73 -2.57
N ILE A 134 -7.21 2.58 -2.67
CA ILE A 134 -8.68 2.47 -2.57
C ILE A 134 -9.13 2.90 -1.17
N ASN A 135 -8.42 2.47 -0.12
CA ASN A 135 -8.74 2.85 1.25
C ASN A 135 -8.60 4.37 1.44
N ILE A 136 -7.46 4.95 1.01
CA ILE A 136 -7.19 6.39 1.04
C ILE A 136 -8.26 7.17 0.26
N SER A 137 -8.65 6.70 -0.93
CA SER A 137 -9.66 7.39 -1.74
C SER A 137 -11.04 7.40 -1.09
N ASN A 138 -11.34 6.44 -0.21
CA ASN A 138 -12.65 6.24 0.38
C ASN A 138 -12.68 6.48 1.90
N GLN A 139 -11.67 7.15 2.49
CA GLN A 139 -11.55 7.34 3.94
C GLN A 139 -12.77 8.00 4.63
N ASN A 140 -13.57 8.75 3.87
CA ASN A 140 -14.76 9.45 4.37
C ASN A 140 -16.07 8.77 3.97
N GLU A 141 -16.01 7.61 3.31
CA GLU A 141 -17.17 6.86 2.87
C GLU A 141 -17.27 5.57 3.68
N GLU A 142 -18.50 5.21 4.06
CA GLU A 142 -18.76 3.87 4.59
C GLU A 142 -18.59 2.88 3.43
N THR A 143 -17.44 2.22 3.36
CA THR A 143 -17.13 1.31 2.26
C THR A 143 -17.95 0.02 2.39
N SER A 144 -18.50 -0.42 1.27
CA SER A 144 -19.21 -1.71 1.15
C SER A 144 -18.29 -2.85 0.72
N GLU A 145 -16.96 -2.68 0.87
CA GLU A 145 -16.01 -3.74 0.53
C GLU A 145 -16.14 -4.89 1.52
N GLU A 146 -16.75 -5.98 1.05
CA GLU A 146 -16.84 -7.22 1.77
C GLU A 146 -15.47 -7.92 1.77
N TYR A 147 -14.78 -7.83 2.90
CA TYR A 147 -13.60 -8.63 3.19
C TYR A 147 -14.03 -9.92 3.90
N GLU A 148 -13.60 -11.07 3.36
CA GLU A 148 -13.77 -12.33 4.05
C GLU A 148 -12.59 -12.53 5.01
N ILE A 149 -12.85 -12.39 6.32
CA ILE A 149 -11.84 -12.57 7.36
C ILE A 149 -11.57 -14.08 7.50
N LEU A 150 -10.32 -14.47 7.20
CA LEU A 150 -9.88 -15.86 7.31
C LEU A 150 -9.23 -16.15 8.67
N TYR A 151 -8.54 -15.16 9.23
CA TYR A 151 -7.82 -15.31 10.49
C TYR A 151 -7.60 -13.96 11.16
N ILE A 152 -7.71 -13.93 12.49
CA ILE A 152 -7.31 -12.80 13.32
C ILE A 152 -6.24 -13.31 14.28
N GLY A 153 -5.08 -12.64 14.27
CA GLY A 153 -3.93 -12.97 15.09
C GLY A 153 -3.49 -11.80 15.96
N GLN A 154 -2.72 -12.11 17.00
CA GLN A 154 -2.15 -11.10 17.89
C GLN A 154 -0.64 -11.31 18.05
N SER A 155 0.23 -10.33 17.76
CA SER A 155 1.64 -10.33 18.17
C SER A 155 1.82 -9.65 19.52
N LEU A 156 2.78 -10.09 20.32
CA LEU A 156 3.17 -9.44 21.57
C LEU A 156 4.68 -9.21 21.53
N GLU A 157 5.06 -7.94 21.61
CA GLU A 157 6.47 -7.56 21.71
C GLU A 157 6.86 -7.49 23.19
N THR A 158 7.13 -8.65 23.80
CA THR A 158 7.76 -8.70 25.13
C THR A 158 8.93 -9.66 25.14
N GLY A 159 10.15 -9.12 25.27
CA GLY A 159 11.39 -9.73 25.79
C GLY A 159 11.85 -11.12 25.29
N GLY A 160 11.14 -11.72 24.33
CA GLY A 160 11.23 -13.13 23.92
C GLY A 160 10.09 -13.58 22.98
N GLY A 161 9.08 -12.73 22.73
CA GLY A 161 8.06 -12.93 21.70
C GLY A 161 8.54 -12.63 20.28
N ARG A 162 7.94 -13.31 19.30
CA ARG A 162 8.13 -13.07 17.86
C ARG A 162 7.28 -11.87 17.42
N ASN A 163 7.87 -10.92 16.69
CA ASN A 163 7.15 -9.76 16.15
C ASN A 163 6.13 -10.19 15.08
N ILE A 164 5.34 -9.24 14.57
CA ILE A 164 4.29 -9.56 13.61
C ILE A 164 4.83 -10.19 12.32
N PHE A 165 5.96 -9.70 11.80
CA PHE A 165 6.59 -10.23 10.59
C PHE A 165 7.08 -11.66 10.80
N ASP A 166 7.71 -11.93 11.95
CA ASP A 166 8.16 -13.26 12.34
C ASP A 166 6.97 -14.23 12.46
N ARG A 167 5.84 -13.77 13.01
CA ARG A 167 4.61 -14.57 13.07
C ARG A 167 4.08 -14.85 11.68
N LEU A 168 3.88 -13.83 10.84
CA LEU A 168 3.32 -13.97 9.50
C LEU A 168 4.19 -14.87 8.60
N ASN A 169 5.51 -14.83 8.76
CA ASN A 169 6.43 -15.66 8.01
C ASN A 169 6.49 -17.12 8.53
N SER A 170 6.31 -17.34 9.83
CA SER A 170 6.39 -18.69 10.45
C SER A 170 5.05 -19.39 10.67
N HIS A 171 3.92 -18.80 10.29
CA HIS A 171 2.59 -19.35 10.61
C HIS A 171 2.14 -20.42 9.61
N GLU A 172 2.32 -21.70 9.97
CA GLU A 172 1.89 -22.85 9.15
C GLU A 172 0.42 -22.79 8.71
N LYS A 173 -0.50 -22.22 9.52
CA LYS A 173 -1.90 -22.04 9.09
C LYS A 173 -2.05 -21.01 7.96
N ILE A 174 -1.29 -19.91 7.97
CA ILE A 174 -1.38 -18.88 6.91
C ILE A 174 -0.81 -19.45 5.62
N LEU A 175 0.31 -20.17 5.71
CA LEU A 175 0.88 -20.94 4.59
C LEU A 175 -0.10 -22.00 4.06
N LYS A 176 -0.78 -22.77 4.93
CA LYS A 176 -1.80 -23.73 4.50
C LYS A 176 -2.97 -23.06 3.79
N ILE A 177 -3.50 -21.98 4.36
CA ILE A 177 -4.58 -21.17 3.77
C ILE A 177 -4.14 -20.62 2.40
N TYR A 178 -2.91 -20.08 2.31
CA TYR A 178 -2.33 -19.59 1.06
C TYR A 178 -2.22 -20.69 0.00
N ILE A 179 -1.74 -21.89 0.38
CA ILE A 179 -1.65 -23.06 -0.50
C ILE A 179 -3.05 -23.53 -0.96
N GLU A 180 -4.01 -23.60 -0.06
CA GLU A 180 -5.40 -24.02 -0.35
C GLU A 180 -6.17 -23.02 -1.22
N ILE A 181 -5.79 -21.75 -1.22
CA ILE A 181 -6.36 -20.71 -2.09
C ILE A 181 -5.68 -20.69 -3.48
N ILE A 182 -4.42 -21.14 -3.57
CA ILE A 182 -3.61 -21.10 -4.80
C ILE A 182 -3.72 -22.35 -5.68
N ILE A 183 -4.08 -23.51 -5.10
CA ILE A 183 -4.35 -24.77 -5.83
C ILE A 183 -5.83 -24.86 -6.16
#